data_AF-A0A1Q5TU26-F1
#
_entry.id   AF-A0A1Q5TU26-F1
#
_cell.length_a   1.000
_cell.length_b   1.000
_cell.length_c   1.000
_cell.angle_alpha   90.00
_cell.angle_beta   90.00
_cell.angle_gamma   90.00
#
_symmetry.space_group_name_H-M   'P 1'
#
loop_
_entity.id
_entity.type
_entity.pdbx_description
1 polymer ?
#
loop_
_entity_poly.entity_id
_entity_poly.type
_entity_poly.pdbx_seq_one_letter_code
_entity_poly.pdbx_strand_id
1 'polypeptide(L)'
;MGKVWWSNPPSDFVIADKGYDSQAFRNYIEEQGATAVIPYRKNNRNSGKKLDKGLYRYRHLVENAFARIKHFRAIATRYDKLARNYASTLALAFVIIWLPMWVE
;
A
#
# COMPACT_ATOMS: atom_id res chain seq x y z
N MET A 1 -24.46 11.85 -9.72
CA MET A 1 -23.24 12.07 -10.52
C MET A 1 -22.05 11.81 -9.60
N GLY A 2 -21.74 10.57 -9.26
CA GLY A 2 -20.91 9.65 -10.06
C GLY A 2 -19.55 9.48 -9.36
N LYS A 3 -19.54 8.85 -8.17
CA LYS A 3 -18.32 8.55 -7.40
C LYS A 3 -17.51 7.48 -8.14
N VAL A 4 -16.61 7.88 -9.03
CA VAL A 4 -15.71 6.95 -9.75
C VAL A 4 -14.29 7.52 -9.76
N TRP A 5 -13.67 7.61 -8.57
CA TRP A 5 -12.25 7.95 -8.45
C TRP A 5 -11.47 6.93 -7.60
N TRP A 6 -12.11 5.80 -7.24
CA TRP A 6 -11.55 4.78 -6.35
C TRP A 6 -11.99 3.36 -6.74
N SER A 7 -12.22 3.08 -8.03
CA SER A 7 -12.37 1.69 -8.46
C SER A 7 -11.00 1.02 -8.29
N ASN A 8 -10.82 0.34 -7.16
CA ASN A 8 -9.65 -0.49 -6.96
C ASN A 8 -9.60 -1.49 -8.11
N PRO A 9 -8.44 -1.72 -8.74
CA PRO A 9 -8.36 -2.75 -9.77
C PRO A 9 -8.89 -4.08 -9.18
N PRO A 10 -9.63 -4.87 -9.97
CA PRO A 10 -10.12 -6.16 -9.52
C PRO A 10 -8.93 -6.99 -9.02
N SER A 11 -9.07 -7.55 -7.83
CA SER A 11 -7.98 -8.27 -7.16
C SER A 11 -8.54 -9.44 -6.36
N ASP A 12 -7.96 -10.63 -6.50
CA ASP A 12 -8.37 -11.79 -5.72
C ASP A 12 -7.92 -11.69 -4.25
N PHE A 13 -6.82 -10.96 -3.99
CA PHE A 13 -6.21 -10.82 -2.67
C PHE A 13 -5.82 -9.38 -2.36
N VAL A 14 -6.08 -8.95 -1.14
CA VAL A 14 -5.62 -7.66 -0.59
C VAL A 14 -4.69 -7.93 0.58
N ILE A 15 -3.43 -7.52 0.42
CA ILE A 15 -2.38 -7.67 1.43
C ILE A 15 -2.19 -6.32 2.12
N ALA A 16 -2.26 -6.30 3.45
CA ALA A 16 -2.01 -5.08 4.22
C ALA A 16 -1.30 -5.37 5.53
N ASP A 17 -0.71 -4.31 6.09
CA ASP A 17 -0.04 -4.39 7.39
C ASP A 17 -1.03 -4.68 8.52
N LYS A 18 -0.52 -5.25 9.61
CA LYS A 18 -1.26 -5.50 10.86
C LYS A 18 -1.94 -4.25 11.44
N GLY A 19 -1.42 -3.05 11.14
CA GLY A 19 -2.08 -1.79 11.46
C GLY A 19 -3.52 -1.69 10.93
N TYR A 20 -3.82 -2.34 9.80
CA TYR A 20 -5.12 -2.38 9.14
C TYR A 20 -6.05 -3.50 9.64
N ASP A 21 -5.76 -4.09 10.80
CA ASP A 21 -6.66 -5.06 11.44
C ASP A 21 -7.97 -4.38 11.91
N SER A 22 -8.91 -4.25 10.97
CA SER A 22 -10.25 -3.71 11.17
C SER A 22 -11.26 -4.64 10.50
N GLN A 23 -12.30 -5.05 11.24
CA GLN A 23 -13.33 -5.92 10.69
C GLN A 23 -14.11 -5.21 9.57
N ALA A 24 -14.39 -3.91 9.72
CA ALA A 24 -15.06 -3.13 8.67
C ALA A 24 -14.24 -3.10 7.38
N PHE A 25 -12.91 -3.02 7.48
CA PHE A 25 -12.04 -3.03 6.29
C PHE A 25 -11.99 -4.41 5.62
N ARG A 26 -11.98 -5.49 6.42
CA ARG A 26 -12.06 -6.86 5.88
C ARG A 26 -13.39 -7.11 5.17
N ASN A 27 -14.50 -6.71 5.78
CA ASN A 27 -15.83 -6.84 5.16
C ASN A 27 -15.89 -6.07 3.84
N TYR A 28 -15.34 -4.86 3.80
CA TYR A 28 -15.25 -4.08 2.55
C TYR A 28 -14.46 -4.82 1.46
N ILE A 29 -13.32 -5.45 1.81
CA ILE A 29 -12.53 -6.26 0.87
C ILE A 29 -13.34 -7.46 0.35
N GLU A 30 -14.05 -8.15 1.24
CA GLU A 30 -14.90 -9.30 0.90
C GLU A 30 -16.10 -8.90 0.03
N GLU A 31 -16.72 -7.74 0.28
CA GLU A 31 -17.79 -7.16 -0.55
C GLU A 31 -17.32 -6.83 -1.97
N GLN A 32 -16.02 -6.55 -2.16
CA GLN A 32 -15.41 -6.37 -3.48
C GLN A 32 -14.98 -7.70 -4.13
N GLY A 33 -15.28 -8.85 -3.51
CA GLY A 33 -14.94 -10.18 -4.01
C GLY A 33 -13.49 -10.62 -3.76
N ALA A 34 -12.76 -9.91 -2.90
CA ALA A 34 -11.36 -10.17 -2.61
C ALA A 34 -11.16 -10.82 -1.23
N THR A 35 -10.02 -11.49 -1.02
CA THR A 35 -9.63 -12.07 0.27
C THR A 35 -8.63 -11.19 1.01
N ALA A 36 -8.93 -10.86 2.28
CA ALA A 36 -8.07 -10.03 3.12
C ALA A 36 -6.91 -10.82 3.76
N VAL A 37 -5.70 -10.66 3.23
CA VAL A 37 -4.43 -11.19 3.77
C VAL A 37 -3.81 -10.17 4.73
N ILE A 38 -4.47 -9.98 5.87
CA ILE A 38 -4.07 -9.02 6.91
C ILE A 38 -3.82 -9.80 8.21
N PRO A 39 -2.73 -9.56 8.96
CA PRO A 39 -2.53 -10.18 10.26
C PRO A 39 -3.49 -9.59 11.29
N TYR A 40 -4.04 -10.43 12.16
CA TYR A 40 -4.80 -9.98 13.32
C TYR A 40 -3.87 -9.40 14.41
N ARG A 41 -4.33 -8.37 15.11
CA ARG A 41 -3.68 -7.84 16.32
C ARG A 41 -3.69 -8.89 17.43
N LYS A 42 -2.67 -8.88 18.31
CA LYS A 42 -2.54 -9.88 19.39
C LYS A 42 -3.78 -9.89 20.30
N ASN A 43 -4.38 -8.73 20.52
CA ASN A 43 -5.56 -8.56 21.37
C ASN A 43 -6.89 -8.89 20.65
N ASN A 44 -6.84 -9.27 19.37
CA ASN A 44 -8.01 -9.66 18.61
C ASN A 44 -8.37 -11.11 18.94
N ARG A 45 -9.67 -11.40 19.10
CA ARG A 45 -10.21 -12.74 19.31
C ARG A 45 -9.80 -13.72 18.20
N ASN A 46 -9.56 -13.21 16.99
CA ASN A 46 -9.15 -13.98 15.83
C ASN A 46 -7.63 -14.10 15.64
N SER A 47 -6.82 -13.70 16.63
CA SER A 47 -5.35 -13.73 16.55
C SER A 47 -4.74 -15.10 16.26
N GLY A 48 -5.47 -16.20 16.52
CA GLY A 48 -5.06 -17.57 16.19
C GLY A 48 -5.37 -18.01 14.75
N LYS A 49 -6.07 -17.21 13.94
CA LYS A 49 -6.38 -17.59 12.55
C LYS A 49 -5.10 -17.68 11.71
N LYS A 50 -5.00 -18.73 10.90
CA LYS A 50 -3.88 -18.93 9.96
C LYS A 50 -3.91 -17.82 8.90
N LEU A 51 -2.75 -17.17 8.74
CA LEU A 51 -2.47 -16.21 7.68
C LEU A 51 -1.65 -16.92 6.60
N ASP A 52 -1.98 -16.69 5.33
CA ASP A 52 -1.12 -17.11 4.22
C ASP A 52 0.20 -16.30 4.27
N LYS A 53 1.26 -16.95 4.78
CA LYS A 53 2.58 -16.34 4.92
C LYS A 53 3.25 -16.09 3.56
N GLY A 54 2.92 -16.88 2.54
CA GLY A 54 3.46 -16.73 1.19
C GLY A 54 2.94 -15.43 0.58
N LEU A 55 1.62 -15.24 0.60
CA LEU A 55 0.99 -14.00 0.14
C LEU A 55 1.41 -12.81 1.00
N TYR A 56 1.45 -12.96 2.33
CA TYR A 56 1.84 -11.87 3.21
C TYR A 56 3.29 -11.39 2.98
N ARG A 57 4.18 -12.26 2.48
CA ARG A 57 5.56 -11.89 2.16
C ARG A 57 5.61 -10.76 1.13
N TYR A 58 4.70 -10.71 0.15
CA TYR A 58 4.71 -9.69 -0.92
C TYR A 58 4.55 -8.25 -0.42
N ARG A 59 4.12 -8.05 0.83
CA ARG A 59 4.11 -6.72 1.49
C ARG A 59 5.48 -6.01 1.42
N HIS A 60 6.58 -6.78 1.43
CA HIS A 60 7.94 -6.22 1.34
C HIS A 60 8.18 -5.39 0.07
N LEU A 61 7.47 -5.67 -1.03
CA LEU A 61 7.60 -4.91 -2.28
C LEU A 61 7.19 -3.44 -2.08
N VAL A 62 6.08 -3.23 -1.36
CA VAL A 62 5.57 -1.89 -1.03
C VAL A 62 6.50 -1.21 -0.01
N GLU A 63 6.97 -1.94 1.00
CA GLU A 63 7.92 -1.41 1.98
C GLU A 63 9.22 -0.95 1.32
N ASN A 64 9.75 -1.74 0.39
CA ASN A 64 10.95 -1.41 -0.38
C ASN A 64 10.74 -0.16 -1.25
N ALA A 65 9.57 0.00 -1.87
CA ALA A 65 9.24 1.20 -2.64
C ALA A 65 9.25 2.46 -1.75
N PHE A 66 8.62 2.40 -0.58
CA PHE A 66 8.64 3.50 0.39
C PHE A 66 10.03 3.77 0.97
N ALA A 67 10.83 2.73 1.22
CA ALA A 67 12.21 2.88 1.65
C ALA A 67 13.03 3.65 0.60
N ARG A 68 12.89 3.29 -0.68
CA ARG A 68 13.56 3.99 -1.79
C ARG A 68 13.14 5.45 -1.89
N ILE A 69 11.85 5.76 -1.73
CA ILE A 69 11.36 7.14 -1.82
C ILE A 69 11.88 8.00 -0.67
N LYS A 70 12.09 7.43 0.52
CA LYS A 70 12.63 8.17 1.66
C LYS A 70 14.08 8.62 1.46
N HIS A 71 14.80 8.11 0.47
CA HIS A 71 16.11 8.67 0.08
C HIS A 71 16.00 10.07 -0.54
N PHE A 72 14.86 10.41 -1.15
CA PHE A 72 14.61 11.74 -1.66
C PHE A 72 14.25 12.67 -0.49
N ARG A 73 15.26 13.39 0.02
CA ARG A 73 15.12 14.27 1.20
C ARG A 73 13.89 15.17 1.12
N ALA A 74 13.67 15.83 -0.02
CA ALA A 74 12.55 16.75 -0.23
C ALA A 74 11.17 16.10 0.00
N ILE A 75 11.03 14.81 -0.37
CA ILE A 75 9.80 14.03 -0.19
C ILE A 75 9.69 13.56 1.26
N ALA A 76 10.78 13.05 1.83
CA ALA A 76 10.81 12.54 3.20
C ALA A 76 10.46 13.63 4.23
N THR A 77 10.94 14.85 4.03
CA THR A 77 10.69 15.99 4.93
C THR A 77 9.48 16.83 4.53
N ARG A 78 8.79 16.50 3.43
CA ARG A 78 7.65 17.26 2.89
C ARG A 78 7.96 18.77 2.73
N TYR A 79 9.02 19.10 2.00
CA TYR A 79 9.39 20.51 1.78
C TYR A 79 8.39 21.29 0.91
N ASP A 80 7.65 20.60 0.04
CA ASP A 80 6.62 21.23 -0.77
C ASP A 80 5.45 21.76 0.09
N LYS A 81 5.22 23.08 0.04
CA LYS A 81 4.11 23.74 0.78
C LYS A 81 2.74 23.42 0.22
N LEU A 82 2.64 23.23 -1.10
CA LEU A 82 1.38 22.95 -1.79
C LEU A 82 1.23 21.46 -2.02
N ALA A 83 0.05 20.92 -1.69
CA ALA A 83 -0.26 19.50 -1.89
C ALA A 83 -0.06 19.04 -3.35
N ARG A 84 -0.40 19.90 -4.32
CA ARG A 84 -0.20 19.62 -5.76
C ARG A 84 1.28 19.46 -6.14
N ASN A 85 2.16 20.27 -5.53
CA ASN A 85 3.59 20.22 -5.82
C ASN A 85 4.17 18.95 -5.20
N TYR A 86 3.82 18.67 -3.94
CA TYR A 86 4.23 17.43 -3.28
C TYR A 86 3.81 16.19 -4.07
N ALA A 87 2.56 16.15 -4.55
CA ALA A 87 2.06 15.04 -5.36
C ALA A 87 2.85 14.88 -6.67
N SER A 88 3.22 15.99 -7.31
CA SER A 88 4.03 16.01 -8.54
C SER A 88 5.45 15.48 -8.27
N THR A 89 6.11 15.96 -7.22
CA THR A 89 7.44 15.50 -6.80
C THR A 89 7.43 14.02 -6.42
N LEU A 90 6.39 13.56 -5.73
CA LEU A 90 6.21 12.15 -5.37
C LEU A 90 6.04 11.26 -6.60
N ALA A 91 5.19 11.68 -7.56
CA ALA A 91 5.00 10.97 -8.81
C ALA A 91 6.31 10.88 -9.61
N LEU A 92 7.07 11.98 -9.69
CA LEU A 92 8.37 12.01 -10.35
C LEU A 92 9.36 11.01 -9.73
N ALA A 93 9.43 10.94 -8.40
CA ALA A 93 10.31 9.97 -7.73
C ALA A 93 9.91 8.51 -8.02
N PHE A 94 8.61 8.19 -8.05
CA PHE A 94 8.16 6.86 -8.46
C PHE A 94 8.53 6.53 -9.91
N VAL A 95 8.43 7.50 -10.83
CA VAL A 95 8.85 7.32 -12.23
C VAL A 95 10.34 7.01 -12.32
N ILE A 96 11.19 7.75 -11.60
CA ILE A 96 12.65 7.52 -11.55
C ILE A 96 12.97 6.13 -10.97
N ILE A 97 12.22 5.69 -9.96
CA ILE A 97 12.39 4.36 -9.33
C ILE A 97 11.99 3.23 -10.28
N TRP A 98 10.95 3.46 -11.09
CA TRP A 98 10.34 2.48 -11.98
C TRP A 98 11.10 2.30 -13.29
N LEU A 99 11.55 3.39 -13.90
CA LEU A 99 12.26 3.33 -15.17
C LEU A 99 13.67 2.76 -14.96
N PRO A 100 14.07 1.74 -15.73
CA PRO A 100 15.45 1.31 -15.73
C PRO A 100 16.28 2.40 -16.41
N MET A 101 17.04 3.17 -15.63
CA MET A 101 18.08 4.03 -16.19
C MET A 101 19.23 3.13 -16.63
N TRP A 102 19.09 2.52 -17.81
CA TRP A 102 20.23 1.96 -18.52
C TRP A 102 21.11 3.14 -18.94
N VAL A 103 22.30 3.19 -18.36
CA VAL A 103 23.41 3.99 -18.86
C VAL A 103 24.36 2.98 -19.47
N GLU A 104 24.50 3.01 -20.80
CA GLU A 104 25.60 2.33 -21.51
C GLU A 104 26.92 3.07 -21.28
#